data_AF-A0A1W1YDS6-F1
#
_entry.id   AF-A0A1W1YDS6-F1
#
_cell.length_a   1.000
_cell.length_b   1.000
_cell.length_c   1.000
_cell.angle_alpha   90.00
_cell.angle_beta   90.00
_cell.angle_gamma   90.00
#
_symmetry.space_group_name_H-M   'P 1'
#
loop_
_entity.id
_entity.type
_entity.pdbx_description
1 polymer ?
#
loop_
_entity_poly.entity_id
_entity_poly.type
_entity_poly.pdbx_seq_one_letter_code
_entity_poly.pdbx_strand_id
1 'polypeptide(L)'
;MFYYYELKDCSHSGMIIRKNKENRREHYYNKKSKNWEPIGIMIRYFWPESDTFEMYEELSEEEVLRMIKDEKRLFTLIISDILLINVILKVK
;
A
#
# COMPACT_ATOMS: atom_id res chain seq x y z
N MET A 1 16.34 -4.82 -6.85
CA MET A 1 16.05 -3.39 -6.63
C MET A 1 14.67 -3.06 -7.21
N PHE A 2 13.88 -2.19 -6.57
CA PHE A 2 12.56 -1.78 -7.05
C PHE A 2 12.48 -0.26 -7.26
N TYR A 3 11.60 0.19 -8.15
CA TYR A 3 11.01 1.53 -8.09
C TYR A 3 9.65 1.42 -7.40
N TYR A 4 9.27 2.44 -6.66
CA TYR A 4 7.99 2.48 -5.95
C TYR A 4 7.17 3.68 -6.38
N TYR A 5 5.86 3.48 -6.50
CA TYR A 5 4.93 4.49 -6.96
C TYR A 5 3.65 4.45 -6.10
N GLU A 6 3.07 5.60 -5.84
CA GLU A 6 1.71 5.72 -5.31
C GLU A 6 0.79 6.26 -6.40
N LEU A 7 -0.31 5.56 -6.69
CA LEU A 7 -1.27 6.00 -7.70
C LEU A 7 -2.24 7.03 -7.11
N LYS A 8 -2.57 8.06 -7.89
CA LYS A 8 -3.40 9.21 -7.45
C LYS A 8 -4.71 9.37 -8.23
N ASP A 9 -4.99 8.48 -9.18
CA ASP A 9 -6.26 8.48 -9.90
C ASP A 9 -7.43 8.01 -9.02
N CYS A 10 -8.66 8.34 -9.41
CA CYS A 10 -9.85 7.99 -8.62
C CYS A 10 -10.05 6.48 -8.43
N SER A 11 -9.61 5.64 -9.38
CA SER A 11 -9.85 4.20 -9.32
C SER A 11 -8.82 3.46 -8.46
N HIS A 12 -7.60 3.97 -8.38
CA HIS A 12 -6.49 3.32 -7.67
C HIS A 12 -5.81 4.21 -6.62
N SER A 13 -6.46 5.30 -6.21
CA SER A 13 -5.93 6.26 -5.23
C SER A 13 -5.33 5.59 -4.00
N GLY A 14 -4.07 5.92 -3.69
CA GLY A 14 -3.33 5.40 -2.54
C GLY A 14 -2.82 3.97 -2.70
N MET A 15 -2.96 3.38 -3.89
CA MET A 15 -2.38 2.07 -4.19
C MET A 15 -0.86 2.22 -4.38
N ILE A 16 -0.11 1.44 -3.61
CA ILE A 16 1.35 1.40 -3.70
C ILE A 16 1.75 0.30 -4.68
N ILE A 17 2.49 0.67 -5.72
CA ILE A 17 3.05 -0.23 -6.72
C ILE A 17 4.56 -0.31 -6.52
N ARG A 18 5.12 -1.52 -6.67
CA ARG A 18 6.56 -1.72 -6.87
C ARG A 18 6.81 -2.30 -8.25
N LYS A 19 7.82 -1.78 -8.94
CA LYS A 19 8.28 -2.26 -10.24
C LYS A 19 9.71 -2.76 -10.13
N ASN A 20 9.94 -4.01 -10.48
CA ASN A 20 11.28 -4.60 -10.47
C ASN A 20 12.12 -3.98 -11.60
N LYS A 21 13.33 -3.51 -11.28
CA LYS A 21 14.20 -2.82 -12.25
C LYS A 21 14.76 -3.74 -13.34
N GLU A 22 14.92 -5.02 -13.07
CA GLU A 22 15.57 -5.99 -13.97
C GLU A 22 14.56 -6.64 -14.91
N ASN A 23 13.46 -7.16 -14.36
CA ASN A 23 12.48 -7.94 -15.12
C ASN A 23 11.17 -7.19 -15.39
N ARG A 24 11.08 -5.92 -14.96
CA ARG A 24 9.93 -5.02 -15.15
C ARG A 24 8.60 -5.51 -14.54
N ARG A 25 8.60 -6.60 -13.75
CA ARG A 25 7.39 -7.10 -13.09
C ARG A 25 6.87 -6.08 -12.08
N GLU A 26 5.57 -5.87 -12.11
CA GLU A 26 4.87 -4.93 -11.25
C GLU A 26 4.05 -5.70 -10.22
N HIS A 27 4.00 -5.19 -9.00
CA HIS A 27 3.15 -5.71 -7.94
C HIS A 27 2.54 -4.56 -7.16
N TYR A 28 1.31 -4.70 -6.71
CA TYR A 28 0.71 -3.77 -5.75
C TYR A 28 0.75 -4.35 -4.34
N TYR A 29 0.76 -3.48 -3.33
CA TYR A 29 0.65 -3.93 -1.95
C TYR A 29 -0.82 -4.13 -1.57
N ASN A 30 -1.22 -5.39 -1.38
CA ASN A 30 -2.54 -5.70 -0.85
C ASN A 30 -2.52 -5.58 0.68
N LYS A 31 -3.11 -4.50 1.19
CA LYS A 31 -3.19 -4.21 2.63
C LYS A 31 -3.94 -5.27 3.45
N LYS A 32 -4.92 -5.97 2.83
CA LYS A 32 -5.72 -7.01 3.52
C LYS A 32 -4.89 -8.28 3.72
N SER A 33 -4.24 -8.76 2.66
CA SER A 33 -3.38 -9.95 2.72
C SER A 33 -1.98 -9.66 3.26
N LYS A 34 -1.64 -8.37 3.40
CA LYS A 34 -0.31 -7.86 3.77
C LYS A 34 0.80 -8.39 2.85
N ASN A 35 0.47 -8.63 1.59
CA ASN A 35 1.37 -9.22 0.61
C ASN A 35 1.42 -8.39 -0.67
N TRP A 36 2.48 -8.59 -1.44
CA TRP A 36 2.63 -8.04 -2.77
C TRP A 36 2.00 -8.97 -3.79
N GLU A 37 1.02 -8.46 -4.52
CA GLU A 37 0.27 -9.22 -5.51
C GLU A 37 0.55 -8.69 -6.92
N PRO A 38 0.63 -9.57 -7.93
CA PRO A 38 1.00 -9.15 -9.28
C PRO A 38 -0.02 -8.18 -9.87
N ILE A 39 0.48 -7.15 -10.55
CA ILE A 39 -0.31 -6.20 -11.32
C ILE A 39 0.45 -5.83 -12.59
N GLY A 40 -0.22 -5.25 -13.58
CA GLY A 40 0.41 -4.71 -14.77
C GLY A 40 -0.36 -3.49 -15.25
N ILE A 41 -0.06 -2.34 -14.66
CA ILE A 41 -0.87 -1.13 -14.86
C ILE A 41 -0.03 0.12 -15.09
N MET A 42 1.26 0.14 -14.70
CA MET A 42 2.07 1.36 -14.74
C MET A 42 2.26 1.92 -16.16
N ILE A 43 2.13 1.10 -17.20
CA ILE A 43 2.16 1.57 -18.59
C ILE A 43 1.13 2.68 -18.85
N ARG A 44 -0.05 2.63 -18.21
CA ARG A 44 -1.10 3.65 -18.33
C ARG A 44 -0.73 4.96 -17.64
N TYR A 45 0.17 4.92 -16.67
CA TYR A 45 0.60 6.11 -15.94
C TYR A 45 1.81 6.78 -16.60
N PHE A 46 2.54 6.05 -17.44
CA PHE A 46 3.71 6.56 -18.17
C PHE A 46 3.42 6.93 -19.62
N TRP A 47 2.24 6.59 -20.15
CA TRP A 47 1.89 6.86 -21.55
C TRP A 47 1.14 8.18 -21.69
N PRO A 48 1.66 9.18 -22.44
CA PRO A 48 1.07 10.53 -22.52
C PRO A 48 -0.39 10.60 -22.98
N GLU A 49 -0.84 9.61 -23.77
CA GLU A 49 -2.22 9.58 -24.30
C GLU A 49 -3.22 8.90 -23.35
N SER A 50 -2.75 8.41 -22.20
CA SER A 50 -3.61 7.76 -21.21
C SER A 50 -4.27 8.79 -20.31
N ASP A 51 -5.53 8.56 -19.97
CA ASP A 51 -6.28 9.41 -19.01
C ASP A 51 -5.62 9.50 -17.63
N THR A 52 -4.78 8.52 -17.29
CA THR A 52 -4.06 8.46 -16.00
C THR A 52 -2.59 8.88 -16.10
N PHE A 53 -2.19 9.51 -17.20
CA PHE A 53 -0.80 9.95 -17.39
C PHE A 53 -0.33 10.86 -16.26
N GLU A 54 0.85 10.58 -15.70
CA GLU A 54 1.46 11.31 -14.57
C GLU A 54 0.60 11.37 -13.29
N MET A 55 -0.48 10.58 -13.18
CA MET A 55 -1.28 10.47 -11.96
C MET A 55 -0.65 9.51 -10.93
N TYR A 56 0.64 9.72 -10.65
CA TYR A 56 1.40 8.95 -9.66
C TYR A 56 2.47 9.81 -8.98
N GLU A 57 2.88 9.39 -7.78
CA GLU A 57 4.06 9.93 -7.10
C GLU A 57 5.11 8.83 -6.96
N GLU A 58 6.39 9.18 -7.12
CA GLU A 58 7.49 8.27 -6.81
C GLU A 58 7.74 8.25 -5.30
N LEU A 59 7.99 7.06 -4.77
CA LEU A 59 8.29 6.86 -3.36
C LEU A 59 9.69 6.28 -3.17
N SER A 60 10.35 6.68 -2.09
CA SER A 60 11.53 5.99 -1.57
C SER A 60 11.15 4.65 -0.93
N GLU A 61 12.12 3.75 -0.84
CA GLU A 61 11.92 2.48 -0.14
C GLU A 61 11.61 2.71 1.35
N GLU A 62 12.25 3.70 1.97
CA GLU A 62 12.04 4.08 3.36
C GLU A 62 10.62 4.61 3.63
N GLU A 63 10.03 5.36 2.70
CA GLU A 63 8.63 5.81 2.78
C GLU A 63 7.68 4.62 2.70
N VAL A 64 7.87 3.73 1.73
CA VAL A 64 7.05 2.52 1.56
C VAL A 64 7.13 1.63 2.81
N LEU A 65 8.33 1.45 3.35
CA LEU A 65 8.53 0.67 4.58
C LEU A 65 7.79 1.28 5.78
N ARG A 66 7.80 2.61 5.93
CA ARG A 66 7.04 3.29 6.99
C ARG A 66 5.52 3.09 6.81
N MET A 67 5.02 3.33 5.60
CA MET A 67 3.60 3.16 5.27
C MET A 67 3.09 1.73 5.57
N ILE A 68 3.86 0.71 5.19
CA ILE A 68 3.50 -0.70 5.40
C ILE A 68 3.68 -1.13 6.87
N LYS A 69 4.65 -0.55 7.58
CA LYS A 69 4.95 -0.91 8.98
C LYS A 69 3.96 -0.30 9.97
N ASP A 70 3.57 0.94 9.78
CA ASP A 70 2.69 1.65 10.72
C ASP A 70 1.26 1.06 10.75
N GLU A 71 0.81 0.44 9.67
CA GLU A 71 -0.44 -0.32 9.63
C GLU A 71 -0.46 -1.53 10.58
N LYS A 72 0.70 -2.14 10.89
CA LYS A 72 0.77 -3.24 11.88
C LYS A 72 0.53 -2.74 13.31
N ARG A 73 0.86 -1.49 13.60
CA ARG A 73 0.84 -0.94 14.96
C ARG A 73 -0.55 -0.49 15.38
N LEU A 74 -1.28 0.18 14.47
CA LEU A 74 -2.67 0.62 14.72
C LEU A 74 -3.62 -0.55 14.98
N PHE A 75 -3.51 -1.63 14.19
CA PHE A 75 -4.39 -2.80 14.38
C PHE A 75 -4.14 -3.51 15.71
N THR A 76 -2.88 -3.56 16.16
CA THR A 76 -2.53 -4.19 17.45
C THR A 76 -3.07 -3.37 18.64
N LEU A 77 -2.93 -2.05 18.58
CA LEU A 77 -3.42 -1.15 19.63
C LEU A 77 -4.94 -1.19 19.76
N ILE A 78 -5.66 -1.15 18.62
CA ILE A 78 -7.14 -1.22 18.63
C ILE A 78 -7.61 -2.56 19.22
N ILE A 79 -6.99 -3.69 18.85
CA ILE A 79 -7.35 -5.00 19.40
C ILE A 79 -7.04 -5.06 20.91
N SER A 80 -5.90 -4.54 21.36
CA SER A 80 -5.57 -4.53 22.79
C SER A 80 -6.57 -3.70 23.59
N ASP A 81 -6.97 -2.54 23.08
CA ASP A 81 -7.92 -1.66 23.77
C ASP A 81 -9.32 -2.27 23.84
N ILE A 82 -9.79 -2.89 22.76
CA ILE A 82 -11.09 -3.61 22.73
C ILE A 82 -11.07 -4.82 23.67
N LEU A 83 -9.97 -5.59 23.71
CA LEU A 83 -9.83 -6.71 24.64
C LEU A 83 -9.82 -6.24 26.10
N LEU A 84 -9.11 -5.15 26.39
CA LEU A 84 -9.06 -4.56 27.72
C LEU A 84 -10.44 -4.10 28.21
N ILE A 85 -11.21 -3.43 27.35
CA ILE A 85 -12.59 -3.01 27.65
C ILE A 85 -13.48 -4.23 27.94
N ASN A 86 -13.40 -5.28 27.12
CA ASN A 86 -14.20 -6.49 27.31
C ASN A 86 -13.86 -7.25 28.60
N VAL A 87 -12.58 -7.23 29.02
CA VAL A 87 -12.16 -7.79 30.31
C VAL A 87 -12.75 -6.98 31.46
N ILE A 88 -12.67 -5.65 31.41
CA ILE A 88 -13.24 -4.77 32.45
C ILE A 88 -14.77 -4.96 32.57
N LEU A 89 -15.47 -5.09 31.44
CA LEU A 89 -16.93 -5.26 31.43
C LEU A 89 -17.41 -6.63 31.90
N LYS A 90 -16.59 -7.69 31.80
CA LYS A 90 -16.92 -9.05 32.28
C LYS A 90 -16.71 -9.25 33.79
N VAL A 91 -16.05 -8.32 34.47
CA VAL A 91 -15.75 -8.38 35.91
C VAL A 91 -16.78 -7.60 36.75
N LYS A 92 -17.85 -7.09 36.13
CA LYS A 92 -19.05 -6.57 36.81
C LYS A 92 -20.22 -7.51 36.61
#